data_AF-A0A9Y2IHJ9-F1
#
_entry.id   AF-A0A9Y2IHJ9-F1
#
_cell.length_a   1.000
_cell.length_b   1.000
_cell.length_c   1.000
_cell.angle_alpha   90.00
_cell.angle_beta   90.00
_cell.angle_gamma   90.00
#
_symmetry.space_group_name_H-M   'P 1'
#
loop_
_entity.id
_entity.type
_entity.pdbx_description
1 polymer ?
#
loop_
_entity_poly.entity_id
_entity_poly.type
_entity_poly.pdbx_seq_one_letter_code
_entity_poly.pdbx_strand_id
1 'polypeptide(L)'
;MPKFETPDPISVTVDLSVGDVQVSASDRLDTVVEVRPSDENDESDVKAAQQVRVDYRNGTLTVTGPKRTFDFSRKTRAVDVTIELPTGSAVNAELQAGDFRTTGVLGESRFKTAAGNARIDRAGPLHLSTSAGHVTVDGVAGNAEISTGTGKIRIGEIAGTAVVKNSNGETTIASIGGDARVRSANGDITVERAGAGVDAKTSAGLIRLGEIVRGAVTLETSMGDLEIGVAEGTAAWLSVTTGFGHVRNLMENATRPEEADETVEVRGRTSYGDVIIRRA
;
A
#
# COMPACT_ATOMS: atom_id res chain seq x y z
N MET A 1 -13.77 22.70 -17.85
CA MET A 1 -13.51 21.25 -17.77
C MET A 1 -13.13 20.75 -19.15
N PRO A 2 -11.84 20.55 -19.47
CA PRO A 2 -11.44 19.83 -20.68
C PRO A 2 -12.00 18.40 -20.65
N LYS A 3 -12.54 17.99 -21.79
CA LYS A 3 -13.11 16.65 -22.03
C LYS A 3 -12.43 16.06 -23.26
N PHE A 4 -11.99 14.82 -23.15
CA PHE A 4 -11.30 14.08 -24.21
C PHE A 4 -12.06 12.79 -24.50
N GLU A 5 -12.22 12.43 -25.78
CA GLU A 5 -12.75 11.13 -26.15
C GLU A 5 -11.67 10.07 -25.95
N THR A 6 -11.94 9.11 -25.08
CA THR A 6 -10.98 8.08 -24.65
C THR A 6 -11.75 6.76 -24.48
N PRO A 7 -12.12 6.10 -25.59
CA PRO A 7 -12.87 4.84 -25.53
C PRO A 7 -12.03 3.69 -24.96
N ASP A 8 -10.70 3.81 -25.05
CA ASP A 8 -9.73 2.85 -24.50
C ASP A 8 -9.04 3.42 -23.24
N PRO A 9 -8.51 2.56 -22.34
CA PRO A 9 -7.72 2.98 -21.20
C PRO A 9 -6.53 3.85 -21.58
N ILE A 10 -6.29 4.92 -20.82
CA ILE A 10 -5.23 5.91 -21.09
C ILE A 10 -4.12 5.83 -20.05
N SER A 11 -3.04 6.59 -20.28
CA SER A 11 -2.02 6.86 -19.28
C SER A 11 -2.17 8.28 -18.74
N VAL A 12 -2.22 8.44 -17.43
CA VAL A 12 -2.33 9.73 -16.77
C VAL A 12 -1.05 10.03 -16.01
N THR A 13 -0.49 11.22 -16.23
CA THR A 13 0.64 11.74 -15.47
C THR A 13 0.21 13.01 -14.75
N VAL A 14 0.34 13.05 -13.43
CA VAL A 14 0.04 14.21 -12.59
C VAL A 14 1.32 14.64 -11.86
N ASP A 15 1.71 15.90 -11.99
CA ASP A 15 2.82 16.51 -11.25
C ASP A 15 2.33 17.83 -10.67
N LEU A 16 2.05 17.84 -9.37
CA LEU A 16 1.64 19.04 -8.63
C LEU A 16 2.50 19.24 -7.39
N SER A 17 2.63 20.49 -6.97
CA SER A 17 3.35 20.79 -5.73
C SER A 17 2.47 20.51 -4.51
N VAL A 18 1.32 21.20 -4.40
CA VAL A 18 0.44 21.10 -3.23
C VAL A 18 -1.00 20.94 -3.70
N GLY A 19 -1.75 20.06 -3.05
CA GLY A 19 -3.19 19.90 -3.22
C GLY A 19 -3.62 18.46 -3.44
N ASP A 20 -4.92 18.24 -3.53
CA ASP A 20 -5.49 16.90 -3.53
C ASP A 20 -5.75 16.40 -4.96
N VAL A 21 -5.49 15.10 -5.17
CA VAL A 21 -5.75 14.45 -6.47
C VAL A 21 -6.78 13.35 -6.27
N GLN A 22 -7.93 13.52 -6.92
CA GLN A 22 -8.98 12.52 -6.97
C GLN A 22 -9.03 11.90 -8.37
N VAL A 23 -8.94 10.57 -8.46
CA VAL A 23 -9.08 9.81 -9.71
C VAL A 23 -10.27 8.88 -9.61
N SER A 24 -11.22 8.99 -10.52
CA SER A 24 -12.38 8.12 -10.62
C SER A 24 -12.35 7.33 -11.92
N ALA A 25 -12.21 6.01 -11.79
CA ALA A 25 -12.21 5.07 -12.90
C ALA A 25 -13.57 4.38 -13.01
N SER A 26 -14.21 4.50 -14.17
CA SER A 26 -15.51 3.89 -14.45
C SER A 26 -15.63 3.45 -15.91
N ASP A 27 -16.72 2.77 -16.28
CA ASP A 27 -16.99 2.29 -17.65
C ASP A 27 -17.43 3.42 -18.60
N ARG A 28 -16.71 4.54 -18.53
CA ARG A 28 -16.89 5.71 -19.37
C ARG A 28 -15.98 5.63 -20.60
N LEU A 29 -16.38 6.35 -21.64
CA LEU A 29 -15.64 6.45 -22.91
C LEU A 29 -14.98 7.82 -23.09
N ASP A 30 -14.96 8.61 -22.03
CA ASP A 30 -14.38 9.94 -22.01
C ASP A 30 -13.48 10.13 -20.79
N THR A 31 -12.55 11.07 -20.92
CA THR A 31 -11.73 11.55 -19.82
C THR A 31 -12.08 13.00 -19.55
N VAL A 32 -12.45 13.31 -18.31
CA VAL A 32 -12.76 14.67 -17.85
C VAL A 32 -11.74 15.06 -16.80
N VAL A 33 -11.16 16.26 -16.95
CA VAL A 33 -10.29 16.83 -15.92
C VAL A 33 -10.92 18.11 -15.40
N GLU A 34 -11.03 18.19 -14.10
CA GLU A 34 -11.42 19.38 -13.38
C GLU A 34 -10.25 19.84 -12.50
N VAL A 35 -9.92 21.12 -12.60
CA VAL A 35 -8.87 21.76 -11.81
C VAL A 35 -9.52 22.92 -11.08
N ARG A 36 -9.40 22.94 -9.76
CA ARG A 36 -9.94 23.99 -8.91
C ARG A 36 -8.90 24.45 -7.89
N PRO A 37 -8.91 25.73 -7.48
CA PRO A 37 -8.15 26.14 -6.31
C PRO A 37 -8.70 25.41 -5.07
N SER A 38 -7.83 25.01 -4.15
CA SER A 38 -8.29 24.38 -2.91
C SER A 38 -9.05 25.38 -2.01
N ASP A 39 -8.65 26.66 -1.99
CA ASP A 39 -9.43 27.77 -1.44
C ASP A 39 -9.70 28.86 -2.50
N GLU A 40 -10.97 29.07 -2.84
CA GLU A 40 -11.39 30.11 -3.80
C GLU A 40 -11.17 31.54 -3.29
N ASN A 41 -11.00 31.73 -1.98
CA ASN A 41 -10.71 33.03 -1.37
C ASN A 41 -9.21 33.31 -1.26
N ASP A 42 -8.35 32.31 -1.47
CA ASP A 42 -6.90 32.49 -1.50
C ASP A 42 -6.44 32.80 -2.93
N GLU A 43 -6.05 34.05 -3.18
CA GLU A 43 -5.56 34.46 -4.50
C GLU A 43 -4.38 33.62 -5.01
N SER A 44 -3.56 33.06 -4.11
CA SER A 44 -2.41 32.24 -4.48
C SER A 44 -2.82 30.85 -4.97
N ASP A 45 -3.89 30.28 -4.40
CA ASP A 45 -4.51 29.04 -4.87
C ASP A 45 -5.21 29.27 -6.21
N VAL A 46 -5.98 30.35 -6.33
CA VAL A 46 -6.63 30.75 -7.60
C VAL A 46 -5.60 30.93 -8.72
N LYS A 47 -4.50 31.63 -8.46
CA LYS A 47 -3.40 31.81 -9.42
C LYS A 47 -2.71 30.48 -9.75
N ALA A 48 -2.54 29.59 -8.77
CA ALA A 48 -1.92 28.29 -8.99
C ALA A 48 -2.81 27.39 -9.88
N ALA A 49 -4.12 27.36 -9.62
CA ALA A 49 -5.10 26.61 -10.42
C ALA A 49 -5.14 27.09 -11.87
N GLN A 50 -5.08 28.42 -12.10
CA GLN A 50 -5.01 29.00 -13.45
C GLN A 50 -3.72 28.67 -14.20
N GLN A 51 -2.65 28.33 -13.49
CA GLN A 51 -1.35 27.98 -14.08
C GLN A 51 -1.20 26.47 -14.35
N VAL A 52 -2.14 25.64 -13.91
CA VAL A 52 -2.14 24.22 -14.23
C VAL A 52 -2.38 24.04 -15.72
N ARG A 53 -1.52 23.23 -16.34
CA ARG A 53 -1.65 22.83 -17.73
C ARG A 53 -2.20 21.42 -17.79
N VAL A 54 -3.23 21.25 -18.61
CA VAL A 54 -3.83 19.94 -18.92
C VAL A 54 -3.66 19.73 -20.41
N ASP A 55 -2.85 18.74 -20.77
CA ASP A 55 -2.57 18.35 -22.16
C ASP A 55 -2.94 16.88 -22.36
N TYR A 56 -3.58 16.56 -23.48
CA TYR A 56 -3.85 15.17 -23.87
C TYR A 56 -3.30 14.91 -25.26
N ARG A 57 -2.37 13.97 -25.40
CA ARG A 57 -1.75 13.60 -26.68
C ARG A 57 -1.41 12.12 -26.70
N ASN A 58 -1.72 11.45 -27.81
CA ASN A 58 -1.33 10.06 -28.08
C ASN A 58 -1.70 9.07 -26.95
N GLY A 59 -2.89 9.20 -26.36
CA GLY A 59 -3.32 8.30 -25.27
C GLY A 59 -2.79 8.67 -23.89
N THR A 60 -2.03 9.77 -23.76
CA THR A 60 -1.47 10.24 -22.49
C THR A 60 -2.06 11.58 -22.09
N LEU A 61 -2.67 11.63 -20.91
CA LEU A 61 -3.11 12.84 -20.24
C LEU A 61 -2.00 13.32 -19.29
N THR A 62 -1.57 14.56 -19.42
CA THR A 62 -0.60 15.19 -18.54
C THR A 62 -1.24 16.38 -17.84
N VAL A 63 -1.20 16.36 -16.51
CA VAL A 63 -1.61 17.48 -15.64
C VAL A 63 -0.37 17.98 -14.91
N THR A 64 0.06 19.20 -15.23
CA THR A 64 1.27 19.80 -14.64
C THR A 64 0.92 21.12 -13.97
N GLY A 65 1.19 21.19 -12.66
CA GLY A 65 1.00 22.39 -11.86
C GLY A 65 2.21 23.31 -11.86
N PRO A 66 2.06 24.52 -11.29
CA PRO A 66 3.19 25.41 -11.12
C PRO A 66 4.24 24.78 -10.19
N LYS A 67 5.50 24.83 -10.62
CA LYS A 67 6.61 24.38 -9.78
C LYS A 67 6.75 25.31 -8.58
N ARG A 68 6.95 24.72 -7.40
CA ARG A 68 7.25 25.46 -6.18
C ARG A 68 8.56 26.24 -6.35
N THR A 69 8.48 27.56 -6.34
CA THR A 69 9.64 28.41 -6.07
C THR A 69 9.85 28.46 -4.56
N PHE A 70 11.08 28.21 -4.09
CA PHE A 70 11.45 28.38 -2.68
C PHE A 70 11.35 29.87 -2.33
N ASP A 71 10.19 30.25 -1.82
CA ASP A 71 9.90 31.59 -1.31
C ASP A 71 9.36 31.44 0.11
N PHE A 72 9.83 32.26 1.05
CA PHE A 72 9.45 32.27 2.47
C PHE A 72 8.04 32.85 2.71
N SER A 73 7.21 32.88 1.66
CA SER A 73 5.86 33.42 1.68
C SER A 73 4.85 32.39 2.22
N ARG A 74 3.88 32.83 3.03
CA ARG A 74 2.77 32.02 3.61
C ARG A 74 1.75 31.46 2.61
N LYS A 75 2.01 31.57 1.30
CA LYS A 75 1.08 31.21 0.23
C LYS A 75 1.05 29.69 0.02
N THR A 76 -0.12 29.08 0.20
CA THR A 76 -0.39 27.64 0.08
C THR A 76 -0.21 27.14 -1.34
N ARG A 77 -0.76 27.87 -2.33
CA ARG A 77 -0.76 27.49 -3.76
C ARG A 77 -1.29 26.07 -3.98
N ALA A 78 -2.33 25.71 -3.24
CA ALA A 78 -2.94 24.40 -3.25
C ALA A 78 -3.96 24.30 -4.40
N VAL A 79 -3.94 23.17 -5.11
CA VAL A 79 -4.81 22.92 -6.25
C VAL A 79 -5.41 21.53 -6.16
N ASP A 80 -6.74 21.47 -6.25
CA ASP A 80 -7.47 20.21 -6.28
C ASP A 80 -7.70 19.80 -7.74
N VAL A 81 -7.33 18.56 -8.05
CA VAL A 81 -7.50 17.99 -9.39
C VAL A 81 -8.36 16.76 -9.30
N THR A 82 -9.48 16.78 -10.03
CA THR A 82 -10.35 15.62 -10.22
C THR A 82 -10.20 15.11 -11.64
N ILE A 83 -9.88 13.82 -11.78
CA ILE A 83 -9.71 13.13 -13.06
C ILE A 83 -10.69 11.98 -13.11
N GLU A 84 -11.56 12.05 -14.10
CA GLU A 84 -12.59 11.08 -14.37
C GLU A 84 -12.20 10.35 -15.66
N LEU A 85 -11.91 9.05 -15.60
CA LEU A 85 -11.28 8.31 -16.71
C LEU A 85 -11.82 6.86 -16.88
N PRO A 86 -11.57 6.19 -18.01
CA PRO A 86 -11.97 4.80 -18.23
C PRO A 86 -11.29 3.81 -17.29
N THR A 87 -12.05 2.79 -16.83
CA THR A 87 -11.54 1.64 -16.06
C THR A 87 -10.28 1.04 -16.69
N GLY A 88 -9.28 0.71 -15.86
CA GLY A 88 -8.02 0.11 -16.31
C GLY A 88 -6.96 1.10 -16.80
N SER A 89 -7.22 2.41 -16.76
CA SER A 89 -6.21 3.42 -17.10
C SER A 89 -5.05 3.41 -16.10
N ALA A 90 -3.84 3.65 -16.61
CA ALA A 90 -2.64 3.75 -15.81
C ALA A 90 -2.50 5.17 -15.22
N VAL A 91 -2.02 5.27 -13.99
CA VAL A 91 -1.88 6.56 -13.29
C VAL A 91 -0.47 6.68 -12.71
N ASN A 92 0.23 7.74 -13.05
CA ASN A 92 1.48 8.13 -12.42
C ASN A 92 1.31 9.52 -11.82
N ALA A 93 1.20 9.61 -10.50
CA ALA A 93 0.94 10.87 -9.82
C ALA A 93 2.02 11.17 -8.78
N GLU A 94 2.61 12.37 -8.87
CA GLU A 94 3.58 12.90 -7.95
C GLU A 94 3.07 14.20 -7.33
N LEU A 95 3.07 14.23 -5.99
CA LEU A 95 2.74 15.38 -5.17
C LEU A 95 3.90 15.69 -4.23
N GLN A 96 4.14 16.95 -3.89
CA GLN A 96 5.00 17.27 -2.75
C GLN A 96 4.21 17.18 -1.44
N ALA A 97 2.99 17.73 -1.42
CA ALA A 97 2.08 17.58 -0.29
C ALA A 97 0.62 17.53 -0.75
N GLY A 98 -0.17 16.62 -0.20
CA GLY A 98 -1.58 16.45 -0.54
C GLY A 98 -2.00 15.00 -0.58
N ASP A 99 -3.30 14.79 -0.55
CA ASP A 99 -3.91 13.48 -0.46
C ASP A 99 -4.20 12.90 -1.85
N PHE A 100 -4.01 11.59 -1.99
CA PHE A 100 -4.48 10.82 -3.14
C PHE A 100 -5.76 10.08 -2.77
N ARG A 101 -6.78 10.22 -3.63
CA ARG A 101 -7.99 9.38 -3.54
C ARG A 101 -8.28 8.78 -4.90
N THR A 102 -8.40 7.45 -4.95
CA THR A 102 -8.88 6.76 -6.14
C THR A 102 -10.16 6.00 -5.85
N THR A 103 -11.04 5.94 -6.84
CA THR A 103 -12.27 5.15 -6.83
C THR A 103 -12.38 4.36 -8.12
N GLY A 104 -12.84 3.11 -8.04
CA GLY A 104 -12.89 2.20 -9.18
C GLY A 104 -11.58 1.44 -9.41
N VAL A 105 -11.49 0.76 -10.56
CA VAL A 105 -10.37 -0.12 -10.88
C VAL A 105 -9.40 0.59 -11.84
N LEU A 106 -8.23 0.91 -11.32
CA LEU A 106 -7.11 1.43 -12.10
C LEU A 106 -6.25 0.29 -12.67
N GLY A 107 -5.51 0.61 -13.73
CA GLY A 107 -4.43 -0.24 -14.25
C GLY A 107 -3.17 -0.13 -13.39
N GLU A 108 -2.01 -0.17 -14.05
CA GLU A 108 -0.73 0.08 -13.37
C GLU A 108 -0.71 1.49 -12.78
N SER A 109 -0.41 1.58 -11.49
CA SER A 109 -0.50 2.83 -10.74
C SER A 109 0.77 3.10 -9.94
N ARG A 110 1.30 4.31 -10.08
CA ARG A 110 2.44 4.84 -9.34
C ARG A 110 2.03 6.13 -8.63
N PHE A 111 2.15 6.15 -7.30
CA PHE A 111 1.86 7.31 -6.48
C PHE A 111 3.07 7.69 -5.64
N LYS A 112 3.40 8.97 -5.64
CA LYS A 112 4.48 9.51 -4.83
C LYS A 112 4.02 10.79 -4.14
N THR A 113 4.11 10.85 -2.82
CA THR A 113 3.85 12.07 -2.04
C THR A 113 4.89 12.24 -0.95
N ALA A 114 5.29 13.46 -0.58
CA ALA A 114 6.14 13.63 0.60
C ALA A 114 5.30 13.71 1.88
N ALA A 115 4.10 14.29 1.80
CA ALA A 115 3.19 14.39 2.94
C ALA A 115 1.74 14.31 2.47
N GLY A 116 0.96 13.41 3.05
CA GLY A 116 -0.46 13.23 2.72
C GLY A 116 -0.87 11.77 2.74
N ASN A 117 -2.17 11.55 2.88
CA ASN A 117 -2.77 10.23 2.89
C ASN A 117 -2.96 9.73 1.47
N ALA A 118 -2.86 8.42 1.29
CA ALA A 118 -3.19 7.79 0.02
C ALA A 118 -4.27 6.75 0.26
N ARG A 119 -5.44 6.95 -0.35
CA ARG A 119 -6.54 5.99 -0.37
C ARG A 119 -6.74 5.50 -1.79
N ILE A 120 -6.40 4.24 -2.03
CA ILE A 120 -6.54 3.57 -3.31
C ILE A 120 -7.65 2.52 -3.19
N ASP A 121 -8.68 2.59 -4.03
CA ASP A 121 -9.72 1.56 -4.07
C ASP A 121 -9.16 0.28 -4.69
N ARG A 122 -9.06 0.20 -6.03
CA ARG A 122 -8.43 -0.93 -6.71
C ARG A 122 -7.44 -0.50 -7.78
N ALA A 123 -6.33 -1.23 -7.85
CA ALA A 123 -5.30 -1.04 -8.87
C ALA A 123 -4.82 -2.38 -9.45
N GLY A 124 -4.20 -2.34 -10.62
CA GLY A 124 -3.42 -3.44 -11.18
C GLY A 124 -2.12 -3.63 -10.38
N PRO A 125 -0.93 -3.52 -10.99
CA PRO A 125 0.31 -3.32 -10.25
C PRO A 125 0.35 -1.95 -9.56
N LEU A 126 0.80 -1.90 -8.30
CA LEU A 126 0.83 -0.67 -7.50
C LEU A 126 2.24 -0.39 -6.98
N HIS A 127 2.74 0.82 -7.22
CA HIS A 127 3.92 1.36 -6.56
C HIS A 127 3.56 2.63 -5.81
N LEU A 128 3.66 2.65 -4.48
CA LEU A 128 3.27 3.77 -3.65
C LEU A 128 4.41 4.16 -2.71
N SER A 129 4.84 5.41 -2.78
CA SER A 129 5.87 5.96 -1.89
C SER A 129 5.35 7.21 -1.19
N THR A 130 5.29 7.19 0.14
CA THR A 130 4.99 8.37 0.96
C THR A 130 6.04 8.56 2.07
N SER A 131 6.40 9.80 2.42
CA SER A 131 7.27 10.02 3.57
C SER A 131 6.47 10.15 4.88
N ALA A 132 5.29 10.76 4.82
CA ALA A 132 4.41 10.93 5.97
C ALA A 132 2.93 10.88 5.56
N GLY A 133 2.18 9.94 6.11
CA GLY A 133 0.74 9.83 5.88
C GLY A 133 0.23 8.40 5.95
N HIS A 134 -1.09 8.25 6.08
CA HIS A 134 -1.74 6.95 6.11
C HIS A 134 -1.96 6.42 4.70
N VAL A 135 -1.69 5.13 4.52
CA VAL A 135 -1.94 4.43 3.26
C VAL A 135 -3.05 3.43 3.48
N THR A 136 -4.11 3.51 2.68
CA THR A 136 -5.18 2.53 2.63
C THR A 136 -5.34 2.07 1.19
N VAL A 137 -5.24 0.77 0.96
CA VAL A 137 -5.41 0.15 -0.36
C VAL A 137 -6.44 -0.96 -0.22
N ASP A 138 -7.58 -0.86 -0.90
CA ASP A 138 -8.64 -1.86 -0.74
C ASP A 138 -8.30 -3.15 -1.53
N GLY A 139 -7.74 -3.05 -2.74
CA GLY A 139 -7.28 -4.21 -3.51
C GLY A 139 -6.21 -3.94 -4.58
N VAL A 140 -5.31 -4.91 -4.77
CA VAL A 140 -4.25 -4.91 -5.78
C VAL A 140 -4.32 -6.21 -6.58
N ALA A 141 -4.67 -6.13 -7.86
CA ALA A 141 -4.77 -7.30 -8.74
C ALA A 141 -3.41 -7.84 -9.20
N GLY A 142 -2.34 -7.04 -9.07
CA GLY A 142 -0.97 -7.41 -9.42
C GLY A 142 -0.02 -7.41 -8.22
N ASN A 143 1.23 -7.02 -8.47
CA ASN A 143 2.23 -6.84 -7.42
C ASN A 143 2.08 -5.47 -6.75
N ALA A 144 2.32 -5.42 -5.44
CA ALA A 144 2.31 -4.20 -4.65
C ALA A 144 3.71 -3.88 -4.11
N GLU A 145 4.21 -2.67 -4.35
CA GLU A 145 5.37 -2.12 -3.66
C GLU A 145 4.95 -0.84 -2.92
N ILE A 146 4.97 -0.87 -1.60
CA ILE A 146 4.50 0.23 -0.75
C ILE A 146 5.61 0.62 0.22
N SER A 147 5.99 1.88 0.22
CA SER A 147 6.98 2.43 1.16
C SER A 147 6.40 3.65 1.86
N THR A 148 6.35 3.62 3.20
CA THR A 148 6.02 4.79 4.03
C THR A 148 7.13 5.11 5.03
N GLY A 149 7.42 6.40 5.22
CA GLY A 149 8.29 6.85 6.31
C GLY A 149 7.56 6.76 7.65
N THR A 150 6.43 7.44 7.77
CA THR A 150 5.61 7.42 8.99
C THR A 150 4.13 7.37 8.63
N GLY A 151 3.40 6.43 9.22
CA GLY A 151 1.97 6.30 9.07
C GLY A 151 1.50 4.85 9.16
N LYS A 152 0.17 4.69 9.28
CA LYS A 152 -0.45 3.36 9.23
C LYS A 152 -0.63 2.92 7.78
N ILE A 153 -0.29 1.67 7.49
CA ILE A 153 -0.59 1.01 6.22
C ILE A 153 -1.70 0.01 6.45
N ARG A 154 -2.76 0.09 5.65
CA ARG A 154 -3.80 -0.95 5.58
C ARG A 154 -3.96 -1.38 4.13
N ILE A 155 -3.84 -2.68 3.90
CA ILE A 155 -4.05 -3.29 2.60
C ILE A 155 -5.11 -4.38 2.77
N GLY A 156 -6.16 -4.34 1.96
CA GLY A 156 -7.17 -5.38 1.91
C GLY A 156 -6.63 -6.62 1.24
N GLU A 157 -6.73 -6.70 -0.08
CA GLU A 157 -6.32 -7.86 -0.85
C GLU A 157 -5.16 -7.56 -1.82
N ILE A 158 -4.20 -8.47 -1.90
CA ILE A 158 -3.14 -8.45 -2.92
C ILE A 158 -3.12 -9.81 -3.61
N ALA A 159 -3.45 -9.86 -4.90
CA ALA A 159 -3.46 -11.12 -5.65
C ALA A 159 -2.03 -11.61 -5.98
N GLY A 160 -1.09 -10.69 -6.21
CA GLY A 160 0.31 -10.99 -6.52
C GLY A 160 1.23 -10.97 -5.30
N THR A 161 2.47 -10.55 -5.53
CA THR A 161 3.49 -10.38 -4.48
C THR A 161 3.45 -9.00 -3.84
N ALA A 162 3.90 -8.88 -2.59
CA ALA A 162 3.93 -7.62 -1.87
C ALA A 162 5.32 -7.32 -1.30
N VAL A 163 5.78 -6.09 -1.48
CA VAL A 163 6.94 -5.53 -0.80
C VAL A 163 6.49 -4.29 -0.03
N VAL A 164 6.42 -4.40 1.29
CA VAL A 164 5.95 -3.31 2.16
C VAL A 164 7.09 -2.87 3.07
N LYS A 165 7.38 -1.57 3.07
CA LYS A 165 8.37 -0.95 3.96
C LYS A 165 7.69 0.16 4.75
N ASN A 166 7.78 0.08 6.07
CA ASN A 166 7.30 1.12 6.96
C ASN A 166 8.40 1.48 7.95
N SER A 167 8.75 2.76 8.11
CA SER A 167 9.69 3.10 9.18
C SER A 167 8.97 3.20 10.52
N ASN A 168 7.81 3.85 10.56
CA ASN A 168 7.04 4.01 11.79
C ASN A 168 5.54 3.88 11.56
N GLY A 169 4.93 2.85 12.16
CA GLY A 169 3.49 2.67 12.19
C GLY A 169 3.07 1.22 12.00
N GLU A 170 1.79 1.00 12.26
CA GLU A 170 1.15 -0.30 12.10
C GLU A 170 0.98 -0.63 10.62
N THR A 171 1.28 -1.88 10.26
CA THR A 171 1.07 -2.42 8.92
C THR A 171 0.12 -3.60 9.00
N THR A 172 -1.05 -3.48 8.36
CA THR A 172 -2.06 -4.55 8.28
C THR A 172 -2.27 -4.96 6.83
N ILE A 173 -2.20 -6.25 6.55
CA ILE A 173 -2.51 -6.86 5.24
C ILE A 173 -3.57 -7.92 5.49
N ALA A 174 -4.77 -7.80 4.91
CA ALA A 174 -5.83 -8.77 5.17
C ALA A 174 -5.60 -10.07 4.39
N SER A 175 -5.29 -10.01 3.10
CA SER A 175 -5.03 -11.20 2.29
C SER A 175 -3.93 -10.96 1.27
N ILE A 176 -3.03 -11.93 1.14
CA ILE A 176 -2.04 -11.98 0.06
C ILE A 176 -2.01 -13.36 -0.61
N GLY A 177 -2.11 -13.38 -1.94
CA GLY A 177 -2.06 -14.59 -2.76
C GLY A 177 -0.64 -15.06 -3.09
N GLY A 178 0.31 -14.13 -3.26
CA GLY A 178 1.72 -14.41 -3.50
C GLY A 178 2.62 -14.18 -2.27
N ASP A 179 3.93 -14.12 -2.51
CA ASP A 179 4.91 -13.90 -1.44
C ASP A 179 4.85 -12.47 -0.89
N ALA A 180 4.93 -12.34 0.44
CA ALA A 180 5.01 -11.06 1.15
C ALA A 180 6.41 -10.83 1.69
N ARG A 181 6.96 -9.63 1.48
CA ARG A 181 8.12 -9.11 2.20
C ARG A 181 7.75 -7.83 2.92
N VAL A 182 7.66 -7.88 4.24
CA VAL A 182 7.29 -6.75 5.09
C VAL A 182 8.46 -6.35 5.98
N ARG A 183 8.88 -5.10 5.91
CA ARG A 183 9.93 -4.55 6.78
C ARG A 183 9.37 -3.35 7.53
N SER A 184 9.32 -3.45 8.85
CA SER A 184 9.01 -2.34 9.74
C SER A 184 10.26 -1.95 10.53
N ALA A 185 10.47 -0.66 10.83
CA ALA A 185 11.44 -0.31 11.86
C ALA A 185 10.75 -0.33 13.23
N ASN A 186 9.67 0.42 13.39
CA ASN A 186 8.87 0.46 14.61
C ASN A 186 7.37 0.34 14.27
N GLY A 187 6.72 -0.67 14.81
CA GLY A 187 5.28 -0.88 14.68
C GLY A 187 4.94 -2.32 14.39
N ASP A 188 3.69 -2.66 14.69
CA ASP A 188 3.18 -4.00 14.55
C ASP A 188 2.94 -4.35 13.07
N ILE A 189 3.21 -5.61 12.75
CA ILE A 189 2.93 -6.19 11.43
C ILE A 189 1.85 -7.24 11.63
N THR A 190 0.71 -7.06 10.99
CA THR A 190 -0.37 -8.05 10.95
C THR A 190 -0.62 -8.46 9.51
N VAL A 191 -0.51 -9.76 9.24
CA VAL A 191 -0.96 -10.39 8.00
C VAL A 191 -2.07 -11.36 8.37
N GLU A 192 -3.33 -11.09 8.01
CA GLU A 192 -4.45 -11.93 8.45
C GLU A 192 -4.45 -13.27 7.72
N ARG A 193 -4.25 -13.28 6.40
CA ARG A 193 -4.14 -14.49 5.58
C ARG A 193 -3.03 -14.40 4.54
N ALA A 194 -2.17 -15.42 4.51
CA ALA A 194 -1.12 -15.56 3.51
C ALA A 194 -1.25 -16.90 2.76
N GLY A 195 -1.42 -16.83 1.44
CA GLY A 195 -1.50 -17.98 0.55
C GLY A 195 -0.13 -18.53 0.10
N ALA A 196 0.95 -17.79 0.37
CA ALA A 196 2.33 -18.16 0.04
C ALA A 196 3.31 -17.59 1.09
N GLY A 197 4.60 -17.55 0.77
CA GLY A 197 5.66 -17.25 1.75
C GLY A 197 5.61 -15.83 2.33
N VAL A 198 6.12 -15.67 3.55
CA VAL A 198 6.14 -14.38 4.27
C VAL A 198 7.51 -14.13 4.90
N ASP A 199 8.21 -13.08 4.48
CA ASP A 199 9.41 -12.53 5.15
C ASP A 199 9.02 -11.23 5.85
N ALA A 200 8.71 -11.30 7.15
CA ALA A 200 8.35 -10.15 7.96
C ALA A 200 9.41 -9.85 9.02
N LYS A 201 9.92 -8.61 9.04
CA LYS A 201 10.89 -8.18 10.06
C LYS A 201 10.51 -6.84 10.66
N THR A 202 10.58 -6.73 11.98
CA THR A 202 10.46 -5.46 12.71
C THR A 202 11.57 -5.29 13.75
N SER A 203 11.97 -4.06 14.08
CA SER A 203 12.91 -3.88 15.20
C SER A 203 12.16 -3.84 16.53
N ALA A 204 11.01 -3.18 16.56
CA ALA A 204 10.12 -3.14 17.71
C ALA A 204 8.66 -3.25 17.26
N GLY A 205 7.92 -4.22 17.81
CA GLY A 205 6.52 -4.48 17.51
C GLY A 205 6.19 -5.97 17.48
N LEU A 206 4.90 -6.26 17.63
CA LEU A 206 4.31 -7.58 17.42
C LEU A 206 4.35 -7.93 15.93
N ILE A 207 4.67 -9.18 15.62
CA ILE A 207 4.37 -9.75 14.30
C ILE A 207 3.30 -10.81 14.47
N ARG A 208 2.14 -10.58 13.86
CA ARG A 208 1.01 -11.50 13.83
C ARG A 208 0.77 -12.00 12.40
N LEU A 209 0.92 -13.29 12.21
CA LEU A 209 0.49 -14.02 11.03
C LEU A 209 -0.75 -14.81 11.40
N GLY A 210 -1.93 -14.38 10.94
CA GLY A 210 -3.22 -14.94 11.32
C GLY A 210 -3.44 -16.35 10.80
N GLU A 211 -3.18 -16.57 9.51
CA GLU A 211 -3.26 -17.84 8.81
C GLU A 211 -2.19 -17.88 7.71
N ILE A 212 -1.35 -18.93 7.72
CA ILE A 212 -0.47 -19.29 6.61
C ILE A 212 -0.88 -20.63 6.02
N VAL A 213 -1.08 -20.66 4.70
CA VAL A 213 -1.49 -21.86 3.96
C VAL A 213 -0.28 -22.73 3.57
N ARG A 214 0.76 -22.13 2.99
CA ARG A 214 1.93 -22.86 2.47
C ARG A 214 3.15 -21.96 2.27
N GLY A 215 4.30 -22.58 2.00
CA GLY A 215 5.53 -21.90 1.61
C GLY A 215 6.49 -21.70 2.77
N ALA A 216 7.34 -20.67 2.68
CA ALA A 216 8.35 -20.38 3.70
C ALA A 216 8.03 -19.07 4.42
N VAL A 217 8.00 -19.14 5.75
CA VAL A 217 7.76 -18.02 6.65
C VAL A 217 9.02 -17.74 7.45
N THR A 218 9.47 -16.49 7.40
CA THR A 218 10.55 -15.97 8.25
C THR A 218 10.03 -14.74 8.98
N LEU A 219 9.88 -14.83 10.31
CA LEU A 219 9.43 -13.74 11.16
C LEU A 219 10.57 -13.37 12.12
N GLU A 220 10.99 -12.12 12.12
CA GLU A 220 12.04 -11.62 13.01
C GLU A 220 11.63 -10.33 13.70
N THR A 221 11.66 -10.32 15.03
CA THR A 221 11.51 -9.08 15.84
C THR A 221 12.62 -8.98 16.89
N SER A 222 13.09 -7.78 17.21
CA SER A 222 14.03 -7.63 18.33
C SER A 222 13.29 -7.47 19.66
N MET A 223 12.21 -6.70 19.67
CA MET A 223 11.36 -6.48 20.83
C MET A 223 9.90 -6.60 20.42
N GLY A 224 9.23 -7.65 20.88
CA GLY A 224 7.83 -7.91 20.60
C GLY A 224 7.55 -9.40 20.50
N ASP A 225 6.27 -9.72 20.56
CA ASP A 225 5.79 -11.09 20.49
C ASP A 225 5.65 -11.54 19.03
N LEU A 226 5.63 -12.85 18.83
CA LEU A 226 5.30 -13.47 17.55
C LEU A 226 4.03 -14.31 17.72
N GLU A 227 3.02 -14.06 16.90
CA GLU A 227 1.83 -14.88 16.80
C GLU A 227 1.77 -15.52 15.42
N ILE A 228 1.68 -16.85 15.37
CA ILE A 228 1.72 -17.61 14.12
C ILE A 228 0.54 -18.57 14.09
N GLY A 229 -0.43 -18.32 13.22
CA GLY A 229 -1.51 -19.22 12.91
C GLY A 229 -1.23 -20.01 11.63
N VAL A 230 -1.24 -21.33 11.73
CA VAL A 230 -1.09 -22.26 10.59
C VAL A 230 -2.47 -22.73 10.16
N ALA A 231 -2.75 -22.72 8.86
CA ALA A 231 -4.02 -23.20 8.31
C ALA A 231 -4.31 -24.66 8.71
N GLU A 232 -5.59 -25.00 8.79
CA GLU A 232 -6.02 -26.40 8.97
C GLU A 232 -5.56 -27.25 7.79
N GLY A 233 -5.19 -28.52 8.04
CA GLY A 233 -4.67 -29.42 7.00
C GLY A 233 -3.23 -29.17 6.56
N THR A 234 -2.61 -28.03 6.90
CA THR A 234 -1.21 -27.75 6.56
C THR A 234 -0.26 -28.38 7.57
N ALA A 235 0.77 -29.11 7.08
CA ALA A 235 1.86 -29.58 7.92
C ALA A 235 2.94 -28.50 8.08
N ALA A 236 3.29 -28.17 9.33
CA ALA A 236 4.26 -27.12 9.64
C ALA A 236 5.57 -27.68 10.19
N TRP A 237 6.68 -27.32 9.56
CA TRP A 237 8.01 -27.45 10.16
C TRP A 237 8.33 -26.17 10.92
N LEU A 238 8.65 -26.28 12.21
CA LEU A 238 8.83 -25.12 13.09
C LEU A 238 10.26 -25.03 13.59
N SER A 239 10.91 -23.89 13.34
CA SER A 239 12.15 -23.48 13.97
C SER A 239 11.94 -22.11 14.61
N VAL A 240 11.60 -22.11 15.89
CA VAL A 240 11.24 -20.90 16.62
C VAL A 240 12.15 -20.72 17.83
N THR A 241 12.67 -19.52 18.03
CA THR A 241 13.56 -19.20 19.15
C THR A 241 13.23 -17.83 19.72
N THR A 242 13.18 -17.75 21.05
CA THR A 242 13.14 -16.49 21.80
C THR A 242 14.40 -16.38 22.66
N GLY A 243 15.00 -15.19 22.75
CA GLY A 243 16.10 -14.93 23.68
C GLY A 243 15.61 -14.83 25.12
N PHE A 244 14.58 -14.03 25.34
CA PHE A 244 13.92 -13.81 26.62
C PHE A 244 12.39 -13.84 26.44
N GLY A 245 11.77 -14.92 26.90
CA GLY A 245 10.34 -15.17 26.79
C GLY A 245 10.04 -16.66 26.75
N HIS A 246 8.82 -17.02 26.37
CA HIS A 246 8.35 -18.40 26.27
C HIS A 246 7.86 -18.70 24.85
N VAL A 247 8.15 -19.91 24.38
CA VAL A 247 7.53 -20.45 23.17
C VAL A 247 6.39 -21.36 23.60
N ARG A 248 5.17 -21.05 23.16
CA ARG A 248 3.97 -21.86 23.36
C ARG A 248 3.49 -22.38 22.00
N ASN A 249 3.66 -23.67 21.79
CA ASN A 249 3.01 -24.37 20.68
C ASN A 249 1.69 -24.97 21.17
N LEU A 250 0.59 -24.49 20.61
CA LEU A 250 -0.77 -24.96 20.89
C LEU A 250 -1.28 -25.92 19.80
N MET A 251 -0.44 -26.26 18.82
CA MET A 251 -0.79 -27.25 17.80
C MET A 251 -0.54 -28.66 18.29
N GLU A 252 -1.37 -29.60 17.84
CA GLU A 252 -1.13 -31.02 18.05
C GLU A 252 0.12 -31.46 17.27
N ASN A 253 0.96 -32.28 17.92
CA ASN A 253 2.15 -32.81 17.29
C ASN A 253 1.76 -33.90 16.29
N ALA A 254 2.05 -33.68 15.00
CA ALA A 254 1.98 -34.73 13.99
C ALA A 254 3.39 -35.31 13.75
N THR A 255 3.56 -36.61 13.92
CA THR A 255 4.84 -37.33 13.70
C THR A 255 5.18 -37.49 12.22
N ARG A 256 4.22 -37.27 11.32
CA ARG A 256 4.37 -37.26 9.86
C ARG A 256 3.25 -36.39 9.27
N PRO A 257 3.45 -35.71 8.13
CA PRO A 257 2.33 -35.17 7.37
C PRO A 257 1.44 -36.36 6.95
N GLU A 258 0.33 -36.61 7.64
CA GLU A 258 -0.73 -37.45 7.08
C GLU A 258 -1.36 -36.64 5.97
N GLU A 259 -1.30 -37.12 4.71
CA GLU A 259 -1.85 -36.51 3.48
C GLU A 259 -2.16 -35.01 3.60
N ALA A 260 -1.15 -34.22 4.01
CA ALA A 260 -1.33 -32.80 4.15
C ALA A 260 -1.34 -32.23 2.74
N ASP A 261 -2.45 -31.61 2.35
CA ASP A 261 -2.58 -31.00 1.02
C ASP A 261 -1.48 -29.95 0.79
N GLU A 262 -1.00 -29.32 1.87
CA GLU A 262 -0.02 -28.24 1.84
C GLU A 262 1.02 -28.34 2.97
N THR A 263 2.20 -27.75 2.75
CA THR A 263 3.28 -27.70 3.74
C THR A 263 3.81 -26.28 3.95
N VAL A 264 4.21 -25.96 5.18
CA VAL A 264 4.81 -24.66 5.53
C VAL A 264 6.08 -24.83 6.37
N GLU A 265 7.12 -24.09 6.02
CA GLU A 265 8.33 -23.95 6.84
C GLU A 265 8.27 -22.64 7.60
N VAL A 266 8.26 -22.68 8.94
CA VAL A 266 8.17 -21.48 9.79
C VAL A 266 9.47 -21.30 10.57
N ARG A 267 10.14 -20.18 10.32
CA ARG A 267 11.29 -19.71 11.07
C ARG A 267 10.91 -18.44 11.82
N GLY A 268 10.84 -18.52 13.15
CA GLY A 268 10.47 -17.39 14.01
C GLY A 268 11.60 -17.04 14.98
N ARG A 269 11.99 -15.77 15.05
CA ARG A 269 12.99 -15.31 16.01
C ARG A 269 12.55 -14.02 16.70
N THR A 270 12.54 -14.03 18.02
CA THR A 270 12.44 -12.82 18.84
C THR A 270 13.60 -12.74 19.83
N SER A 271 14.10 -11.54 20.15
CA SER A 271 15.09 -11.40 21.23
C SER A 271 14.43 -11.20 22.59
N TYR A 272 13.34 -10.43 22.62
CA TYR A 272 12.52 -10.17 23.81
C TYR A 272 11.05 -10.27 23.44
N GLY A 273 10.36 -11.27 23.95
CA GLY A 273 8.95 -11.52 23.67
C GLY A 273 8.61 -12.99 23.70
N ASP A 274 7.32 -13.26 23.84
CA ASP A 274 6.75 -14.59 23.74
C ASP A 274 6.47 -14.96 22.29
N VAL A 275 6.44 -16.26 22.01
CA VAL A 275 6.02 -16.78 20.71
C VAL A 275 4.86 -17.74 20.91
N ILE A 276 3.75 -17.48 20.22
CA ILE A 276 2.56 -18.32 20.24
C ILE A 276 2.36 -18.89 18.84
N ILE A 277 2.23 -20.21 18.77
CA ILE A 277 1.94 -20.94 17.54
C ILE A 277 0.62 -21.67 17.75
N ARG A 278 -0.32 -21.51 16.83
CA ARG A 278 -1.67 -22.08 16.92
C ARG A 278 -2.18 -22.51 15.54
N ARG A 279 -3.28 -23.26 15.53
CA ARG A 279 -4.12 -23.39 14.34
C ARG A 279 -4.91 -22.10 14.13
N ALA A 280 -5.06 -21.71 12.86
CA ALA A 280 -5.75 -20.50 12.44
C ALA A 280 -7.23 -20.55 12.81
#